data_AF-A0A923YDR9-F1
#
_entry.id   AF-A0A923YDR9-F1
#
_cell.length_a   1.000
_cell.length_b   1.000
_cell.length_c   1.000
_cell.angle_alpha   90.00
_cell.angle_beta   90.00
_cell.angle_gamma   90.00
#
_symmetry.space_group_name_H-M   'P 1'
#
loop_
_entity.id
_entity.type
_entity.pdbx_description
1 polymer ?
#
loop_
_entity_poly.entity_id
_entity_poly.type
_entity_poly.pdbx_seq_one_letter_code
_entity_poly.pdbx_strand_id
1 'polypeptide(L)'
;MKEKWDKLSYWFIKSTGKRPNTNTLLFLIGVQELGKGKKNFSKEEKQDLMHLALCKLFSNSGFYKYEGLDEDGWPHYSLVEELPEMNVDEQENFIQWHIIDYFSDIINL
;
A
#
# COMPACT_ATOMS: atom_id res chain seq x y z
N MET A 1 -16.77 -4.64 -3.90
CA MET A 1 -15.77 -4.02 -3.00
C MET A 1 -15.83 -4.63 -1.61
N LYS A 2 -16.94 -4.47 -0.85
CA LYS A 2 -17.09 -5.04 0.50
C LYS A 2 -16.70 -6.52 0.63
N GLU A 3 -17.21 -7.39 -0.25
CA GLU A 3 -16.88 -8.83 -0.21
C GLU A 3 -15.38 -9.12 -0.39
N LYS A 4 -14.72 -8.41 -1.32
CA LYS A 4 -13.27 -8.56 -1.55
C LYS A 4 -12.48 -8.07 -0.34
N TRP A 5 -12.89 -6.95 0.26
CA TRP A 5 -12.28 -6.45 1.49
C TRP A 5 -12.45 -7.39 2.68
N ASP A 6 -13.61 -8.02 2.82
CA ASP A 6 -13.88 -8.99 3.87
C ASP A 6 -13.03 -10.26 3.67
N LYS A 7 -12.86 -10.74 2.43
CA LYS A 7 -11.94 -11.84 2.10
C LYS A 7 -10.50 -11.50 2.44
N LEU A 8 -10.02 -10.32 2.03
CA LEU A 8 -8.69 -9.81 2.38
C LEU A 8 -8.50 -9.75 3.90
N SER A 9 -9.46 -9.14 4.61
CA SER A 9 -9.45 -9.03 6.07
C SER A 9 -9.38 -10.40 6.74
N TYR A 10 -10.16 -11.37 6.26
CA TYR A 10 -10.18 -12.72 6.80
C TYR A 10 -8.85 -13.46 6.58
N TRP A 11 -8.24 -13.29 5.41
CA TRP A 11 -6.92 -13.85 5.12
C TRP A 11 -5.86 -13.30 6.09
N PHE A 12 -5.88 -11.99 6.37
CA PHE A 12 -4.99 -11.38 7.37
C PHE A 12 -5.28 -11.84 8.80
N ILE A 13 -6.55 -12.01 9.18
CA ILE A 13 -6.92 -12.53 10.50
C ILE A 13 -6.39 -13.96 10.66
N LYS A 14 -6.51 -14.80 9.64
CA LYS A 14 -6.00 -16.18 9.65
C LYS A 14 -4.48 -16.25 9.81
N SER A 15 -3.74 -15.34 9.18
CA SER A 15 -2.28 -15.34 9.20
C SER A 15 -1.67 -14.61 10.40
N THR A 16 -2.33 -13.56 10.91
CA THR A 16 -1.77 -12.68 11.96
C THR A 16 -2.56 -12.69 13.28
N GLY A 17 -3.76 -13.26 13.29
CA GLY A 17 -4.69 -13.20 14.42
C GLY A 17 -5.37 -11.84 14.62
N LYS A 18 -5.12 -10.85 13.76
CA LYS A 18 -5.65 -9.50 13.89
C LYS A 18 -6.35 -9.04 12.62
N ARG A 19 -7.45 -8.28 12.79
CA ARG A 19 -8.11 -7.62 11.66
C ARG A 19 -7.28 -6.41 11.23
N PRO A 20 -6.86 -6.33 9.96
CA PRO A 20 -6.11 -5.17 9.49
C PRO A 20 -7.06 -3.98 9.29
N ASN A 21 -6.49 -2.78 9.36
CA ASN A 21 -7.10 -1.56 8.82
C ASN A 21 -6.24 -1.05 7.64
N THR A 22 -6.74 -0.04 6.92
CA THR A 22 -6.06 0.54 5.75
C THR A 22 -4.61 0.93 6.05
N ASN A 23 -4.35 1.65 7.14
CA ASN A 23 -3.00 2.05 7.52
C ASN A 23 -2.07 0.86 7.80
N THR A 24 -2.59 -0.19 8.43
CA THR A 24 -1.82 -1.42 8.68
C THR A 24 -1.43 -2.08 7.36
N LEU A 25 -2.35 -2.13 6.39
CA LEU A 25 -2.08 -2.71 5.08
C LEU A 25 -1.09 -1.88 4.29
N LEU A 26 -1.24 -0.54 4.26
CA LEU A 26 -0.27 0.36 3.64
C LEU A 26 1.12 0.18 4.24
N PHE A 27 1.22 0.13 5.56
CA PHE A 27 2.52 -0.11 6.22
C PHE A 27 3.13 -1.46 5.79
N LEU A 28 2.34 -2.54 5.75
CA LEU A 28 2.83 -3.86 5.36
C LEU A 28 3.25 -3.92 3.87
N ILE A 29 2.50 -3.29 2.98
CA ILE A 29 2.87 -3.13 1.57
C ILE A 29 4.19 -2.36 1.49
N GLY A 30 4.32 -1.23 2.18
CA GLY A 30 5.55 -0.44 2.20
C GLY A 30 6.76 -1.26 2.66
N VAL A 31 6.61 -2.06 3.71
CA VAL A 31 7.69 -2.94 4.20
C VAL A 31 8.08 -3.99 3.16
N GLN A 32 7.09 -4.55 2.45
CA GLN A 32 7.32 -5.50 1.38
C GLN A 32 8.08 -4.84 0.22
N GLU A 33 7.66 -3.66 -0.22
CA GLU A 33 8.26 -2.92 -1.34
C GLU A 33 9.65 -2.38 -1.01
N LEU A 34 9.91 -2.02 0.25
CA LEU A 34 11.26 -1.67 0.69
C LEU A 34 12.24 -2.86 0.55
N GLY A 35 11.77 -4.10 0.61
CA GLY A 35 12.58 -5.30 0.37
C GLY A 35 13.64 -5.60 1.44
N LYS A 36 13.70 -4.81 2.54
CA LYS A 36 14.68 -4.98 3.63
C LYS A 36 14.22 -5.94 4.74
N GLY A 37 13.05 -6.57 4.57
CA GLY A 37 12.51 -7.52 5.53
C GLY A 37 12.10 -6.89 6.87
N LYS A 38 12.06 -7.71 7.93
CA LYS A 38 11.62 -7.26 9.26
C LYS A 38 12.72 -6.44 9.94
N LYS A 39 12.46 -5.14 10.12
CA LYS A 39 13.28 -4.21 10.90
C LYS A 39 12.40 -3.45 11.91
N ASN A 40 13.00 -2.91 12.95
CA ASN A 40 12.35 -1.89 13.77
C ASN A 40 12.39 -0.56 13.02
N PHE A 41 11.22 -0.03 12.66
CA PHE A 41 11.07 1.26 12.01
C PHE A 41 10.72 2.34 13.04
N SER A 42 11.32 3.51 12.89
CA SER A 42 10.97 4.73 13.62
C SER A 42 9.54 5.16 13.29
N LYS A 43 9.02 6.17 14.00
CA LYS A 43 7.69 6.71 13.70
C LYS A 43 7.65 7.34 12.30
N GLU A 44 8.69 8.05 11.92
CA GLU A 44 8.84 8.71 10.62
C GLU A 44 8.98 7.67 9.51
N GLU A 45 9.88 6.68 9.68
CA GLU A 45 10.05 5.59 8.69
C GLU A 45 8.73 4.83 8.44
N LYS A 46 7.86 4.69 9.45
CA LYS A 46 6.52 4.09 9.26
C LYS A 46 5.62 4.94 8.37
N GLN A 47 5.69 6.26 8.47
CA GLN A 47 4.94 7.16 7.60
C GLN A 47 5.52 7.12 6.18
N ASP A 48 6.83 7.09 6.04
CA ASP A 48 7.51 6.97 4.74
C ASP A 48 7.17 5.65 4.05
N LEU A 49 7.08 4.54 4.80
CA LEU A 49 6.63 3.25 4.28
C LEU A 49 5.17 3.28 3.80
N MET A 50 4.29 3.96 4.53
CA MET A 50 2.91 4.14 4.08
C MET A 50 2.84 5.00 2.81
N HIS A 51 3.69 6.02 2.69
CA HIS A 51 3.79 6.83 1.48
C HIS A 51 4.33 6.02 0.29
N LEU A 52 5.40 5.25 0.51
CA LEU A 52 5.94 4.32 -0.48
C LEU A 52 4.87 3.34 -0.99
N ALA A 53 4.04 2.80 -0.09
CA ALA A 53 2.93 1.93 -0.48
C ALA A 53 1.94 2.65 -1.39
N LEU A 54 1.56 3.90 -1.10
CA LEU A 54 0.67 4.68 -1.97
C LEU A 54 1.30 4.93 -3.35
N CYS A 55 2.57 5.31 -3.41
CA CYS A 55 3.29 5.48 -4.68
C CYS A 55 3.28 4.18 -5.50
N LYS A 56 3.56 3.05 -4.86
CA LYS A 56 3.49 1.73 -5.51
C LYS A 56 2.10 1.43 -6.02
N LEU A 57 1.09 1.54 -5.16
CA LEU A 57 -0.30 1.24 -5.48
C LEU A 57 -0.79 2.07 -6.67
N PHE A 58 -0.53 3.37 -6.65
CA PHE A 58 -0.98 4.29 -7.69
C PHE A 58 -0.12 4.25 -8.95
N SER A 59 1.10 3.69 -8.89
CA SER A 59 1.91 3.45 -10.08
C SER A 59 1.26 2.44 -11.05
N ASN A 60 0.51 1.46 -10.53
CA ASN A 60 -0.24 0.51 -11.36
C ASN A 60 -1.34 1.20 -12.19
N SER A 61 -1.85 2.34 -11.70
CA SER A 61 -2.86 3.15 -12.38
C SER A 61 -2.27 4.33 -13.14
N GLY A 62 -0.93 4.41 -13.23
CA GLY A 62 -0.24 5.41 -14.04
C GLY A 62 0.01 6.76 -13.38
N PHE A 63 -0.36 6.97 -12.11
CA PHE A 63 -0.13 8.26 -11.43
C PHE A 63 1.32 8.47 -11.01
N TYR A 64 2.01 7.39 -10.68
CA TYR A 64 3.41 7.41 -10.26
C TYR A 64 4.26 6.53 -11.16
N LYS A 65 5.52 6.91 -11.34
CA LYS A 65 6.51 6.13 -12.08
C LYS A 65 7.70 5.81 -11.20
N TYR A 66 8.10 4.55 -11.18
CA TYR A 66 9.31 4.12 -10.47
C TYR A 66 10.56 4.68 -11.15
N GLU A 67 11.46 5.28 -10.37
CA GLU A 67 12.68 5.92 -10.86
C GLU A 67 13.97 5.23 -10.42
N GLY A 68 13.88 4.25 -9.51
CA GLY A 68 15.04 3.53 -8.99
C GLY A 68 15.10 3.56 -7.47
N LEU A 69 16.31 3.42 -6.93
CA LEU A 69 16.56 3.53 -5.51
C LEU A 69 17.26 4.86 -5.21
N ASP A 70 16.92 5.50 -4.09
CA ASP A 70 17.64 6.66 -3.58
C ASP A 70 18.96 6.27 -2.87
N GLU A 71 19.65 7.25 -2.30
CA GLU A 71 20.93 7.08 -1.61
C GLU A 71 20.83 6.15 -0.38
N ASP A 72 19.65 6.09 0.25
CA ASP A 72 19.37 5.22 1.39
C ASP A 72 18.85 3.84 0.95
N GLY A 73 18.75 3.60 -0.37
CA GLY A 73 18.27 2.36 -0.96
C GLY A 73 16.76 2.18 -0.81
N TRP A 74 15.99 3.26 -0.76
CA TRP A 74 14.53 3.24 -0.78
C TRP A 74 14.00 3.39 -2.21
N PRO A 75 12.91 2.69 -2.58
CA PRO A 75 12.28 2.89 -3.88
C PRO A 75 11.78 4.33 -4.05
N HIS A 76 12.24 4.98 -5.11
CA HIS A 76 11.82 6.34 -5.46
C HIS A 76 10.80 6.33 -6.59
N TYR A 77 9.81 7.21 -6.48
CA TYR A 77 8.74 7.38 -7.46
C TYR A 77 8.50 8.85 -7.75
N SER A 78 8.31 9.20 -9.01
CA SER A 78 7.88 10.53 -9.43
C SER A 78 6.39 10.53 -9.76
N LEU A 79 5.71 11.62 -9.43
CA LEU A 79 4.34 11.88 -9.86
C LEU A 79 4.36 12.24 -11.34
N VAL A 80 3.63 11.48 -12.16
CA VAL A 80 3.55 11.69 -13.61
C VAL A 80 2.17 12.19 -14.06
N GLU A 81 1.14 11.93 -13.26
CA GLU A 81 -0.22 12.43 -13.48
C GLU A 81 -0.83 12.86 -12.15
N GLU A 82 -1.57 13.97 -12.14
CA GLU A 82 -2.23 14.47 -10.94
C GLU A 82 -3.33 13.51 -10.49
N LEU A 83 -3.41 13.26 -9.18
CA LEU A 83 -4.52 12.51 -8.62
C LEU A 83 -5.80 13.35 -8.74
N PRO A 84 -6.96 12.72 -9.03
CA PRO A 84 -8.22 13.44 -9.07
C PRO A 84 -8.54 14.05 -7.71
N GLU A 85 -9.24 15.19 -7.71
CA GLU A 85 -9.79 15.76 -6.48
C GLU A 85 -10.81 14.77 -5.87
N MET A 86 -10.61 14.45 -4.60
CA MET A 86 -11.42 13.48 -3.86
C MET A 86 -11.70 14.02 -2.47
N ASN A 87 -12.90 13.78 -1.96
CA ASN A 87 -13.18 13.93 -0.54
C ASN A 87 -12.56 12.77 0.26
N VAL A 88 -12.65 12.86 1.60
CA VAL A 88 -12.02 11.86 2.50
C VAL A 88 -12.57 10.45 2.26
N ASP A 89 -13.87 10.29 2.04
CA ASP A 89 -14.50 8.98 1.84
C ASP A 89 -14.13 8.41 0.45
N GLU A 90 -14.05 9.26 -0.57
CA GLU A 90 -13.60 8.88 -1.91
C GLU A 90 -12.13 8.43 -1.89
N GLN A 91 -11.27 9.19 -1.20
CA GLN A 91 -9.86 8.86 -1.05
C GLN A 91 -9.67 7.51 -0.32
N GLU A 92 -10.41 7.28 0.77
CA GLU A 92 -10.36 6.01 1.50
C GLU A 92 -10.80 4.83 0.61
N ASN A 93 -11.91 4.98 -0.12
CA ASN A 93 -12.39 3.94 -1.04
C ASN A 93 -11.39 3.69 -2.19
N PHE A 94 -10.78 4.74 -2.72
CA PHE A 94 -9.78 4.67 -3.79
C PHE A 94 -8.55 3.89 -3.33
N ILE A 95 -8.04 4.18 -2.13
CA ILE A 95 -6.93 3.44 -1.51
C ILE A 95 -7.31 1.99 -1.27
N GLN A 96 -8.47 1.71 -0.68
CA GLN A 96 -8.92 0.34 -0.41
C GLN A 96 -9.05 -0.49 -1.69
N TRP A 97 -9.52 0.12 -2.79
CA TRP A 97 -9.61 -0.55 -4.08
C TRP A 97 -8.23 -0.97 -4.59
N HIS A 98 -7.24 -0.08 -4.54
CA HIS A 98 -5.87 -0.40 -4.95
C HIS A 98 -5.20 -1.43 -4.04
N ILE A 99 -5.48 -1.39 -2.73
CA ILE A 99 -4.99 -2.43 -1.80
C ILE A 99 -5.56 -3.80 -2.19
N ILE A 100 -6.87 -3.88 -2.47
CA ILE A 100 -7.50 -5.14 -2.91
C ILE A 100 -6.84 -5.63 -4.21
N ASP A 101 -6.60 -4.73 -5.16
CA ASP A 101 -5.95 -5.03 -6.42
C ASP A 101 -4.52 -5.58 -6.21
N TYR A 102 -3.72 -4.93 -5.37
CA TYR A 102 -2.37 -5.37 -5.02
C TYR A 102 -2.33 -6.79 -4.42
N PHE A 103 -3.34 -7.16 -3.63
CA PHE A 103 -3.43 -8.49 -3.03
C PHE A 103 -4.20 -9.51 -3.89
N SER A 104 -4.73 -9.11 -5.05
CA SER A 104 -5.63 -9.95 -5.83
C SER A 104 -4.94 -11.22 -6.34
N ASP A 105 -3.72 -11.09 -6.86
CA ASP A 105 -2.89 -12.21 -7.32
C ASP A 105 -2.42 -13.11 -6.18
N ILE A 106 -2.25 -12.56 -4.97
CA ILE A 106 -1.75 -13.29 -3.80
C ILE A 106 -2.85 -14.19 -3.21
N ILE A 107 -4.10 -13.72 -3.25
CA ILE A 107 -5.22 -14.35 -2.55
C ILE A 107 -6.17 -15.08 -3.53
N ASN A 108 -5.87 -15.07 -4.84
CA ASN A 108 -6.75 -15.55 -5.91
C ASN A 108 -8.16 -14.93 -5.78
N LEU A 109 -8.23 -13.59 -5.68
CA LEU A 109 -9.49 -12.83 -5.51
C LEU A 109 -10.27 -12.61 -6.81
#